data_AF-A0A6A5H6C4-F1
#
_entry.id   AF-A0A6A5H6C4-F1
#
_cell.length_a   1.000
_cell.length_b   1.000
_cell.length_c   1.000
_cell.angle_alpha   90.00
_cell.angle_beta   90.00
_cell.angle_gamma   90.00
#
_symmetry.space_group_name_H-M   'P 1'
#
loop_
_entity.id
_entity.type
_entity.pdbx_description
1 polymer ?
#
loop_
_entity_poly.entity_id
_entity_poly.type
_entity_poly.pdbx_seq_one_letter_code
_entity_poly.pdbx_strand_id
1 'polypeptide(L)'
;MHRLIITLVICVVPIIANSKTTQLEDLDFTDHSNESPKISRSSYFKQDSRLGYKLKLFCEASGTPRPRIVWYHRGVEVNPDHNRTIRFSIHGDTTSSHLEVDPTSIGDKGEYECVATNSKGSRVKKFLTDYQY
;
A
#
# COMPACT_ATOMS: atom_id res chain seq x y z
N MET A 1 12.68 14.16 -76.96
CA MET A 1 13.86 14.05 -76.07
C MET A 1 13.35 13.44 -74.77
N HIS A 2 13.45 12.12 -74.60
CA HIS A 2 14.54 11.37 -73.94
C HIS A 2 14.34 11.14 -72.42
N ARG A 3 13.62 10.04 -72.13
CA ARG A 3 13.72 9.10 -71.00
C ARG A 3 13.27 9.51 -69.57
N LEU A 4 12.38 8.68 -69.02
CA LEU A 4 12.23 8.43 -67.58
C LEU A 4 13.52 7.77 -67.02
N ILE A 5 13.73 7.87 -65.71
CA ILE A 5 14.21 6.77 -64.85
C ILE A 5 13.87 7.07 -63.38
N ILE A 6 13.48 6.02 -62.66
CA ILE A 6 13.25 6.00 -61.20
C ILE A 6 14.50 5.38 -60.56
N THR A 7 15.13 6.06 -59.59
CA THR A 7 16.27 5.53 -58.81
C THR A 7 16.08 5.97 -57.35
N LEU A 8 15.61 5.13 -56.42
CA LEU A 8 16.22 3.92 -55.83
C LEU A 8 17.41 4.26 -54.89
N VAL A 9 17.25 3.82 -53.65
CA VAL A 9 18.14 3.94 -52.49
C VAL A 9 19.63 3.84 -52.82
N ILE A 10 20.43 4.79 -52.33
CA ILE A 10 21.87 4.61 -52.15
C ILE A 10 22.18 4.76 -50.67
N CYS A 11 22.45 3.63 -50.02
CA CYS A 11 23.03 3.61 -48.70
C CYS A 11 24.45 4.19 -48.74
N VAL A 12 24.75 5.15 -47.87
CA VAL A 12 26.13 5.46 -47.48
C VAL A 12 26.20 5.35 -45.97
N VAL A 13 26.53 4.15 -45.48
CA VAL A 13 26.66 3.85 -44.05
C VAL A 13 28.13 4.02 -43.65
N PRO A 14 28.46 4.94 -42.72
CA PRO A 14 29.74 4.90 -42.02
C PRO A 14 29.69 4.01 -40.77
N ILE A 15 30.81 3.34 -40.49
CA ILE A 15 31.06 2.39 -39.39
C ILE A 15 32.50 2.65 -38.90
N ILE A 16 32.89 2.48 -37.63
CA ILE A 16 32.24 1.80 -36.49
C ILE A 16 32.42 2.64 -35.21
N ALA A 17 31.38 2.75 -34.37
CA ALA A 17 31.57 3.06 -32.94
C ALA A 17 30.48 2.40 -32.07
N ASN A 18 30.92 1.66 -31.06
CA ASN A 18 30.10 0.75 -30.27
C ASN A 18 29.53 1.43 -29.01
N SER A 19 28.44 0.84 -28.51
CA SER A 19 27.94 0.89 -27.12
C SER A 19 26.86 1.91 -26.71
N LYS A 20 25.73 1.32 -26.27
CA LYS A 20 24.64 1.85 -25.43
C LYS A 20 23.81 2.99 -26.00
N THR A 21 22.64 2.60 -26.51
CA THR A 21 21.39 3.38 -26.40
C THR A 21 21.25 3.93 -24.99
N THR A 22 21.43 5.24 -24.81
CA THR A 22 21.04 5.89 -23.56
C THR A 22 19.53 5.96 -23.57
N GLN A 23 18.89 5.11 -22.76
CA GLN A 23 17.46 5.20 -22.52
C GLN A 23 17.18 6.59 -21.93
N LEU A 24 16.32 7.36 -22.60
CA LEU A 24 15.53 8.35 -21.90
C LEU A 24 14.52 7.53 -21.09
N GLU A 25 14.93 7.07 -19.91
CA GLU A 25 14.00 6.47 -18.95
C GLU A 25 12.93 7.52 -18.67
N ASP A 26 11.67 7.15 -18.91
CA ASP A 26 10.53 8.02 -18.69
C ASP A 26 10.60 8.56 -17.26
N LEU A 27 10.72 9.89 -17.11
CA LEU A 27 10.35 10.53 -15.86
C LEU A 27 8.85 10.28 -15.69
N ASP A 28 8.51 9.27 -14.90
CA ASP A 28 7.15 8.99 -14.49
C ASP A 28 6.64 10.17 -13.66
N PHE A 29 6.08 11.16 -14.36
CA PHE A 29 5.29 12.23 -13.77
C PHE A 29 3.92 11.66 -13.33
N THR A 30 3.94 10.63 -12.49
CA THR A 30 2.77 10.26 -11.71
C THR A 30 2.44 11.42 -10.79
N ASP A 31 1.27 12.03 -11.00
CA ASP A 31 0.77 13.13 -10.18
C ASP A 31 0.41 12.62 -8.79
N HIS A 32 1.43 12.55 -7.93
CA HIS A 32 1.31 12.17 -6.53
C HIS A 32 0.46 13.17 -5.70
N SER A 33 -0.11 14.24 -6.27
CA SER A 33 -0.96 15.17 -5.53
C SER A 33 -2.38 14.64 -5.24
N ASN A 34 -2.79 13.53 -5.88
CA ASN A 34 -4.20 13.16 -6.01
C ASN A 34 -4.48 11.64 -5.91
N GLU A 35 -3.73 10.90 -5.08
CA GLU A 35 -3.86 9.44 -4.96
C GLU A 35 -4.87 8.97 -3.91
N SER A 36 -5.74 8.02 -4.28
CA SER A 36 -6.53 7.24 -3.29
C SER A 36 -5.63 6.37 -2.40
N PRO A 37 -6.05 5.99 -1.17
CA PRO A 37 -5.16 5.31 -0.23
C PRO A 37 -4.65 3.98 -0.79
N LYS A 38 -3.42 3.63 -0.46
CA LYS A 38 -2.79 2.34 -0.79
C LYS A 38 -2.19 1.76 0.47
N ILE A 39 -2.75 0.64 0.94
CA ILE A 39 -2.20 -0.09 2.10
C ILE A 39 -0.91 -0.78 1.63
N SER A 40 0.24 -0.24 2.00
CA SER A 40 1.58 -0.65 1.55
C SER A 40 2.13 -1.81 2.37
N ARG A 41 1.88 -1.81 3.69
CA ARG A 41 2.32 -2.84 4.64
C ARG A 41 1.22 -3.11 5.65
N SER A 42 1.14 -4.35 6.14
CA SER A 42 0.19 -4.75 7.18
C SER A 42 0.65 -6.02 7.88
N SER A 43 -0.02 -6.41 8.98
CA SER A 43 0.01 -7.79 9.46
C SER A 43 -0.47 -8.79 8.38
N TYR A 44 -0.17 -10.08 8.57
CA TYR A 44 -0.74 -11.16 7.77
C TYR A 44 -2.25 -11.30 7.99
N PHE A 45 -2.95 -11.89 7.01
CA PHE A 45 -4.40 -12.08 7.10
C PHE A 45 -4.80 -12.89 8.34
N LYS A 46 -4.15 -14.02 8.62
CA LYS A 46 -4.39 -14.79 9.84
C LYS A 46 -3.39 -14.39 10.91
N GLN A 47 -3.86 -14.15 12.13
CA GLN A 47 -3.03 -13.88 13.30
C GLN A 47 -3.44 -14.81 14.44
N ASP A 48 -2.70 -15.91 14.60
CA ASP A 48 -2.86 -16.82 15.73
C ASP A 48 -2.20 -16.23 16.97
N SER A 49 -2.90 -16.28 18.11
CA SER A 49 -2.39 -15.80 19.39
C SER A 49 -2.85 -16.73 20.52
N ARG A 50 -2.35 -16.53 21.74
CA ARG A 50 -2.79 -17.29 22.92
C ARG A 50 -3.72 -16.42 23.76
N LEU A 51 -4.80 -17.01 24.27
CA LEU A 51 -5.76 -16.30 25.12
C LEU A 51 -5.07 -15.71 26.36
N GLY A 52 -5.38 -14.47 26.71
CA GLY A 52 -4.74 -13.74 27.82
C GLY A 52 -3.38 -13.12 27.47
N TYR A 53 -2.84 -13.36 26.27
CA TYR A 53 -1.61 -12.72 25.78
C TYR A 53 -1.92 -11.57 24.81
N LYS A 54 -0.89 -10.79 24.52
CA LYS A 54 -0.91 -9.61 23.65
C LYS A 54 -1.15 -9.96 22.17
N LEU A 55 -2.25 -9.47 21.60
CA LEU A 55 -2.48 -9.42 20.16
C LEU A 55 -1.94 -8.10 19.60
N LYS A 56 -1.24 -8.14 18.46
CA LYS A 56 -0.84 -6.94 17.71
C LYS A 56 -1.27 -7.03 16.25
N LEU A 57 -1.91 -5.99 15.77
CA LEU A 57 -2.24 -5.78 14.36
C LEU A 57 -1.58 -4.48 13.87
N PHE A 58 -1.10 -4.50 12.63
CA PHE A 58 -0.40 -3.40 11.98
C PHE A 58 -1.01 -3.10 10.62
N CYS A 59 -1.05 -1.81 10.28
CA CYS A 59 -1.52 -1.33 8.98
C CYS A 59 -0.80 -0.03 8.63
N GLU A 60 -0.33 0.10 7.40
CA GLU A 60 0.30 1.29 6.87
C GLU A 60 -0.29 1.62 5.51
N ALA A 61 -0.65 2.89 5.30
CA ALA A 61 -1.22 3.37 4.07
C ALA A 61 -0.58 4.69 3.64
N SER A 62 -0.19 4.76 2.36
CA SER A 62 0.18 6.00 1.66
C SER A 62 -0.99 6.52 0.85
N GLY A 63 -0.91 7.77 0.40
CA GLY A 63 -1.84 8.37 -0.57
C GLY A 63 -2.02 9.86 -0.31
N THR A 64 -2.52 10.60 -1.29
CA THR A 64 -2.53 12.07 -1.23
C THR A 64 -3.94 12.61 -1.52
N PRO A 65 -4.59 13.30 -0.56
CA PRO A 65 -4.08 13.66 0.77
C PRO A 65 -3.81 12.47 1.70
N ARG A 66 -2.89 12.62 2.65
CA ARG A 66 -2.52 11.57 3.62
C ARG A 66 -3.74 10.88 4.25
N PRO A 67 -3.83 9.54 4.24
CA PRO A 67 -4.99 8.83 4.78
C PRO A 67 -5.06 8.84 6.32
N ARG A 68 -6.28 8.88 6.87
CA ARG A 68 -6.59 8.45 8.25
C ARG A 68 -6.77 6.94 8.25
N ILE A 69 -6.22 6.25 9.27
CA ILE A 69 -6.50 4.83 9.54
C ILE A 69 -7.50 4.73 10.70
N VAL A 70 -8.47 3.83 10.55
CA VAL A 70 -9.44 3.43 11.57
C VAL A 70 -9.45 1.91 11.69
N TRP A 71 -9.57 1.40 12.91
CA TRP A 71 -9.70 -0.03 13.16
C TRP A 71 -11.15 -0.39 13.47
N TYR A 72 -11.62 -1.49 12.92
CA TYR A 72 -12.92 -2.08 13.21
C TYR A 72 -12.75 -3.51 13.71
N HIS A 73 -13.70 -3.98 14.52
CA HIS A 73 -13.80 -5.36 14.98
C HIS A 73 -15.25 -5.81 14.79
N ARG A 74 -15.48 -6.83 13.96
CA ARG A 74 -16.82 -7.28 13.54
C ARG A 74 -17.72 -6.12 13.07
N GLY A 75 -17.16 -5.15 12.34
CA GLY A 75 -17.87 -3.98 11.82
C GLY A 75 -18.07 -2.81 12.81
N VAL A 76 -17.63 -2.92 14.07
CA VAL A 76 -17.72 -1.84 15.08
C VAL A 76 -16.36 -1.13 15.21
N GLU A 77 -16.33 0.21 15.20
CA GLU A 77 -15.09 0.99 15.36
C GLU A 77 -14.44 0.69 16.73
N VAL A 78 -13.17 0.31 16.70
CA VAL A 78 -12.38 0.00 17.88
C VAL A 78 -11.90 1.31 18.50
N ASN A 79 -12.48 1.66 19.64
CA ASN A 79 -12.00 2.75 20.47
C ASN A 79 -10.95 2.25 21.46
N PRO A 80 -9.95 3.07 21.85
CA PRO A 80 -9.03 2.74 22.94
C PRO A 80 -9.77 2.63 24.27
N ASP A 81 -9.34 1.68 25.10
CA ASP A 81 -9.89 1.44 26.44
C ASP A 81 -8.82 0.80 27.37
N HIS A 82 -9.24 0.15 28.45
CA HIS A 82 -8.36 -0.51 29.41
C HIS A 82 -7.48 -1.64 28.84
N ASN A 83 -7.94 -2.38 27.83
CA ASN A 83 -7.19 -3.49 27.22
C ASN A 83 -6.87 -3.25 25.73
N ARG A 84 -7.32 -2.14 25.15
CA ARG A 84 -7.11 -1.79 23.73
C ARG A 84 -6.35 -0.48 23.59
N THR A 85 -5.16 -0.55 23.01
CA THR A 85 -4.32 0.63 22.70
C THR A 85 -4.16 0.79 21.18
N ILE A 86 -4.39 2.00 20.68
CA ILE A 86 -4.14 2.36 19.28
C ILE A 86 -3.03 3.40 19.23
N ARG A 87 -2.01 3.18 18.40
CA ARG A 87 -0.91 4.12 18.16
C ARG A 87 -0.83 4.47 16.67
N PHE A 88 -0.44 5.69 16.37
CA PHE A 88 -0.24 6.18 15.01
C PHE A 88 1.18 6.73 14.84
N SER A 89 1.71 6.58 13.63
CA SER A 89 2.94 7.22 13.15
C SER A 89 2.68 7.84 11.79
N ILE A 90 3.36 8.94 11.48
CA ILE A 90 3.16 9.71 10.24
C ILE A 90 4.54 9.99 9.64
N HIS A 91 4.68 9.72 8.34
CA HIS A 91 5.88 10.00 7.57
C HIS A 91 5.50 10.47 6.16
N GLY A 92 5.62 11.78 5.90
CA GLY A 92 5.10 12.40 4.67
C GLY A 92 3.60 12.13 4.50
N ASP A 93 3.23 11.60 3.33
CA ASP A 93 1.87 11.17 2.97
C ASP A 93 1.53 9.73 3.39
N THR A 94 2.36 9.12 4.23
CA THR A 94 2.12 7.80 4.82
C THR A 94 1.66 7.91 6.28
N THR A 95 0.59 7.19 6.61
CA THR A 95 0.14 6.96 7.98
C THR A 95 0.29 5.47 8.31
N SER A 96 0.93 5.16 9.43
CA SER A 96 1.04 3.81 9.96
C SER A 96 0.30 3.72 11.30
N SER A 97 -0.35 2.60 11.59
CA SER A 97 -1.12 2.39 12.81
C SER A 97 -0.89 0.99 13.38
N HIS A 98 -0.81 0.92 14.71
CA HIS A 98 -0.78 -0.32 15.48
C HIS A 98 -2.00 -0.37 16.40
N LEU A 99 -2.76 -1.45 16.31
CA LEU A 99 -3.74 -1.85 17.31
C LEU A 99 -3.13 -2.95 18.18
N GLU A 100 -3.15 -2.77 19.49
CA GLU A 100 -2.70 -3.73 20.48
C GLU A 100 -3.86 -4.06 21.43
N VAL A 101 -4.11 -5.36 21.64
CA VAL A 101 -5.07 -5.86 22.63
C VAL A 101 -4.31 -6.66 23.68
N ASP A 102 -4.34 -6.22 24.93
CA ASP A 102 -3.56 -6.78 26.03
C ASP A 102 -4.25 -6.55 27.39
N PRO A 103 -4.68 -7.59 28.11
CA PRO A 103 -4.76 -8.98 27.68
C PRO A 103 -5.89 -9.21 26.66
N THR A 104 -5.73 -10.24 25.81
CA THR A 104 -6.83 -10.71 24.94
C THR A 104 -7.88 -11.51 25.71
N SER A 105 -9.15 -11.30 25.35
CA SER A 105 -10.28 -12.09 25.82
C SER A 105 -10.88 -12.95 24.69
N ILE A 106 -11.76 -13.90 25.03
CA ILE A 106 -12.52 -14.68 24.04
C ILE A 106 -13.34 -13.75 23.12
N GLY A 107 -13.79 -12.62 23.66
CA GLY A 107 -14.51 -11.58 22.92
C GLY A 107 -13.71 -10.99 21.76
N ASP A 108 -12.37 -10.97 21.85
CA ASP A 108 -11.45 -10.37 20.87
C ASP A 108 -11.12 -11.30 19.67
N LYS A 109 -11.65 -12.53 19.62
CA LYS A 109 -11.56 -13.40 18.43
C LYS A 109 -12.28 -12.81 17.21
N GLY A 110 -11.85 -13.14 15.99
CA GLY A 110 -12.64 -12.93 14.76
C GLY A 110 -12.07 -11.87 13.83
N GLU A 111 -12.93 -11.22 13.05
CA GLU A 111 -12.49 -10.31 12.00
C GLU A 111 -12.23 -8.89 12.53
N TYR A 112 -11.00 -8.42 12.32
CA TYR A 112 -10.61 -7.02 12.42
C TYR A 112 -10.39 -6.44 11.03
N GLU A 113 -10.63 -5.14 10.89
CA GLU A 113 -10.43 -4.42 9.64
C GLU A 113 -9.65 -3.12 9.89
N CYS A 114 -8.59 -2.90 9.14
CA CYS A 114 -7.98 -1.58 8.98
C CYS A 114 -8.64 -0.89 7.79
N VAL A 115 -9.23 0.27 8.01
CA VAL A 115 -9.79 1.13 6.95
C VAL A 115 -8.93 2.38 6.84
N ALA A 116 -8.24 2.52 5.71
CA ALA A 116 -7.47 3.72 5.36
C ALA A 116 -8.32 4.60 4.42
N THR A 117 -8.54 5.87 4.77
CA THR A 117 -9.45 6.78 4.04
C THR A 117 -8.83 8.15 3.83
N ASN A 118 -8.98 8.69 2.62
CA ASN A 118 -8.75 10.10 2.30
C ASN A 118 -9.88 10.65 1.40
N SER A 119 -9.76 11.90 0.91
CA SER A 119 -10.78 12.52 0.05
C SER A 119 -10.90 11.92 -1.36
N LYS A 120 -10.05 10.96 -1.71
CA LYS A 120 -10.03 10.23 -3.00
C LYS A 120 -10.49 8.78 -2.85
N GLY A 121 -10.89 8.37 -1.65
CA GLY A 121 -11.56 7.11 -1.37
C GLY A 121 -10.99 6.37 -0.17
N SER A 122 -11.30 5.08 -0.09
CA SER A 122 -10.88 4.20 1.01
C SER A 122 -10.25 2.91 0.50
N ARG A 123 -9.45 2.25 1.35
CA ARG A 123 -9.04 0.85 1.21
C ARG A 123 -9.18 0.13 2.54
N VAL A 124 -9.44 -1.17 2.47
CA VAL A 124 -9.65 -2.03 3.64
C VAL A 124 -8.66 -3.18 3.61
N LYS A 125 -8.08 -3.49 4.77
CA LYS A 125 -7.33 -4.73 5.01
C LYS A 125 -8.02 -5.50 6.14
N LYS A 126 -8.46 -6.72 5.85
CA LYS A 126 -9.05 -7.65 6.82
C LYS A 126 -7.97 -8.50 7.50
N PHE A 127 -8.22 -8.86 8.75
CA PHE A 127 -7.40 -9.75 9.57
C PHE A 127 -8.34 -10.68 10.36
N LEU A 128 -8.04 -11.98 10.37
CA LEU A 128 -8.73 -13.00 11.15
C LEU A 128 -7.86 -13.36 12.36
N THR A 129 -8.35 -13.07 13.56
CA THR A 129 -7.72 -13.48 14.83
C THR A 129 -8.33 -14.77 15.33
N ASP A 130 -7.49 -15.70 15.79
CA ASP A 130 -7.91 -16.90 16.49
C ASP A 130 -7.00 -17.19 17.70
N TYR A 131 -7.49 -18.02 18.61
CA TYR A 131 -6.81 -18.44 19.82
C TYR A 131 -6.47 -19.93 19.79
N GLN A 132 -5.21 -20.22 20.08
CA GLN A 132 -4.78 -21.56 20.49
C GLN A 132 -4.90 -21.65 22.02
N TYR A 133 -5.41 -22.78 22.51
CA TYR A 133 -5.65 -23.08 23.92
C TYR A 133 -4.34 -23.50 24.62
#